data_AF-A0A6B3E7X7-F1
#
_entry.id   AF-A0A6B3E7X7-F1
#
_cell.length_a   1.000
_cell.length_b   1.000
_cell.length_c   1.000
_cell.angle_alpha   90.00
_cell.angle_beta   90.00
_cell.angle_gamma   90.00
#
_symmetry.space_group_name_H-M   'P 1'
#
loop_
_entity.id
_entity.type
_entity.pdbx_description
1 polymer ?
#
loop_
_entity_poly.entity_id
_entity_poly.type
_entity_poly.pdbx_seq_one_letter_code
_entity_poly.pdbx_strand_id
1 'polypeptide(L)'
;MIQAPQALAAPAPEDDTGYTRNSVGESPRRDRCLAGVALHVGGPQMKAKAIEALTGTDAQLREAVGDIGWIGYGPLGTAGTADADDGNAYRVAIDRRTEELDEANKPYRESAWASDDMEWHAPEFGEDVNYFTALNQVQLVSPLGWDGHSEASDEAIARARVITDENEGKDSWNDAAASDMLRDVGYGYSGGTTSSDIASYLRRGGYATEAPAEDSPEYRVDVEDLKQAWAACDYQNPIDPRRKLNAPLMTAMVEWESEYAGQAPQRAAVIQAEADAAAATQAATDDMVEAIRQAWIVEQILSWRKYWQDELANDPETIFEKPDQTFYDKATADLSAARTKVAALVVSAKAQAGKAATAAQKAATAQQEAWAVADSAHVPRGRGLMYAQQSVQVARASAAAATAASKATETALSAADATVANADALLAKAQTDSHAISTEFRRVAAEEAAAQAKAAADSAETNASAAADSAKTAKDARTTAEQKRDKAETAAATAASQRAKAQTEKANAAASRATAATERAKAQEAEQRATTQQTTASSADTAAETAKTDATAKRKVATEKAKAAQTAREKAVVALQAKQAVAARAAA
;
A
#
# COMPACT_ATOMS: atom_id res chain seq x y z
N MET A 1 -17.13 -13.29 5.60
CA MET A 1 -17.39 -11.90 5.19
C MET A 1 -16.68 -11.01 6.19
N ILE A 2 -15.45 -10.62 5.89
CA ILE A 2 -14.77 -9.57 6.66
C ILE A 2 -15.43 -8.26 6.20
N GLN A 3 -16.09 -7.55 7.12
CA GLN A 3 -16.62 -6.22 6.82
C GLN A 3 -15.47 -5.37 6.27
N ALA A 4 -15.70 -4.71 5.13
CA ALA A 4 -14.78 -3.70 4.65
C ALA A 4 -14.50 -2.72 5.81
N PRO A 5 -13.23 -2.42 6.12
CA PRO A 5 -12.91 -1.42 7.14
C PRO A 5 -13.70 -0.15 6.82
N GLN A 6 -14.26 0.49 7.84
CA GLN A 6 -14.84 1.82 7.65
C GLN A 6 -13.76 2.71 7.05
N ALA A 7 -14.05 3.32 5.89
CA ALA A 7 -13.13 4.26 5.26
C ALA A 7 -12.81 5.37 6.26
N LEU A 8 -11.58 5.36 6.78
CA LEU A 8 -11.07 6.48 7.56
C LEU A 8 -11.03 7.69 6.62
N ALA A 9 -11.66 8.78 7.02
CA ALA A 9 -11.59 10.01 6.26
C ALA A 9 -10.13 10.47 6.18
N ALA A 10 -9.69 10.92 5.00
CA ALA A 10 -8.40 11.55 4.84
C ALA A 10 -8.26 12.70 5.84
N PRO A 11 -7.14 12.80 6.59
CA PRO A 11 -6.92 13.93 7.47
C PRO A 11 -6.91 15.24 6.64
N ALA A 12 -7.16 16.38 7.31
CA ALA A 12 -7.00 17.66 6.64
C ALA A 12 -5.51 17.88 6.29
N PRO A 13 -5.18 18.26 5.05
CA PRO A 13 -3.80 18.53 4.68
C PRO A 13 -3.27 19.75 5.45
N GLU A 14 -1.99 19.73 5.78
CA GLU A 14 -1.31 20.88 6.38
C GLU A 14 -1.21 22.01 5.36
N ASP A 15 -1.49 23.24 5.80
CA ASP A 15 -1.30 24.44 4.99
C ASP A 15 0.20 24.63 4.65
N ASP A 16 0.47 25.43 3.61
CA ASP A 16 1.84 25.81 3.26
C ASP A 16 2.40 26.78 4.31
N THR A 17 3.09 26.20 5.30
CA THR A 17 3.71 26.89 6.43
C THR A 17 5.17 27.30 6.16
N GLY A 18 5.71 27.02 4.97
CA GLY A 18 7.12 27.21 4.65
C GLY A 18 8.05 26.08 5.11
N TYR A 19 7.51 25.03 5.74
CA TYR A 19 8.27 23.80 6.03
C TYR A 19 8.32 22.88 4.81
N THR A 20 9.47 22.26 4.60
CA THR A 20 9.74 21.42 3.42
C THR A 20 8.98 20.09 3.42
N ARG A 21 8.61 19.56 4.59
CA ARG A 21 7.83 18.31 4.74
C ARG A 21 6.50 18.58 5.44
N ASN A 22 5.51 17.74 5.18
CA ASN A 22 4.22 17.75 5.86
C ASN A 22 4.36 16.88 7.12
N SER A 23 3.80 17.27 8.26
CA SER A 23 3.99 16.53 9.53
C SER A 23 2.94 15.45 9.81
N VAL A 24 1.89 15.36 8.98
CA VAL A 24 0.70 14.57 9.28
C VAL A 24 1.02 13.07 9.24
N GLY A 25 0.70 12.39 10.34
CA GLY A 25 0.89 10.94 10.52
C GLY A 25 2.35 10.48 10.64
N GLU A 26 3.33 11.39 10.60
CA GLU A 26 4.75 11.04 10.59
C GLU A 26 5.21 10.44 11.93
N SER A 27 4.73 10.98 13.05
CA SER A 27 5.17 10.56 14.38
C SER A 27 4.89 9.08 14.68
N PRO A 28 3.67 8.54 14.49
CA PRO A 28 3.43 7.10 14.67
C PRO A 28 4.33 6.23 13.79
N ARG A 29 4.55 6.61 12.52
CA ARG A 29 5.45 5.85 11.62
C ARG A 29 6.88 5.84 12.14
N ARG A 30 7.41 7.00 12.52
CA ARG A 30 8.74 7.13 13.11
C ARG A 30 8.90 6.26 14.35
N ASP A 31 7.94 6.31 15.26
CA ASP A 31 8.02 5.57 16.52
C ASP A 31 7.98 4.05 16.27
N ARG A 32 7.24 3.59 15.25
CA ARG A 32 7.26 2.19 14.78
C ARG A 32 8.64 1.79 14.24
N CYS A 33 9.30 2.67 13.50
CA CYS A 33 10.65 2.44 12.96
C CYS A 33 11.69 2.36 14.08
N LEU A 34 11.69 3.32 15.00
CA LEU A 34 12.61 3.38 16.14
C LEU A 34 12.44 2.16 17.06
N ALA A 35 11.21 1.77 17.37
CA ALA A 35 10.94 0.57 18.15
C ALA A 35 11.28 -0.72 17.37
N GLY A 36 11.14 -0.72 16.04
CA GLY A 36 11.62 -1.80 15.17
C GLY A 36 13.14 -1.96 15.22
N VAL A 37 13.90 -0.86 15.19
CA VAL A 37 15.36 -0.89 15.41
C VAL A 37 15.66 -1.45 16.80
N ALA A 38 15.01 -0.95 17.85
CA ALA A 38 15.19 -1.45 19.22
C ALA A 38 14.86 -2.95 19.36
N LEU A 39 13.82 -3.42 18.66
CA LEU A 39 13.48 -4.84 18.57
C LEU A 39 14.65 -5.67 18.02
N HIS A 40 15.31 -5.23 16.94
CA HIS A 40 16.32 -6.04 16.26
C HIS A 40 17.72 -5.93 16.85
N VAL A 41 18.07 -4.77 17.42
CA VAL A 41 19.41 -4.55 17.99
C VAL A 41 19.47 -4.82 19.49
N GLY A 42 18.32 -4.89 20.16
CA GLY A 42 18.23 -5.08 21.61
C GLY A 42 18.44 -6.50 22.09
N GLY A 43 18.95 -6.60 23.31
CA GLY A 43 18.95 -7.84 24.08
C GLY A 43 17.54 -8.20 24.58
N PRO A 44 17.42 -9.22 25.45
CA PRO A 44 16.13 -9.73 25.91
C PRO A 44 15.18 -8.66 26.49
N GLN A 45 15.69 -7.72 27.29
CA GLN A 45 14.89 -6.69 27.97
C GLN A 45 14.42 -5.63 26.98
N MET A 46 15.33 -5.08 26.16
CA MET A 46 14.96 -4.05 25.18
C MET A 46 14.03 -4.64 24.11
N LYS A 47 14.28 -5.87 23.66
CA LYS A 47 13.40 -6.61 22.76
C LYS A 47 12.00 -6.78 23.36
N ALA A 48 11.89 -7.21 24.61
CA ALA A 48 10.59 -7.34 25.29
C ALA A 48 9.86 -5.99 25.39
N LYS A 49 10.59 -4.91 25.70
CA LYS A 49 10.00 -3.56 25.77
C LYS A 49 9.54 -3.06 24.41
N ALA A 50 10.30 -3.32 23.36
CA ALA A 50 9.92 -3.01 21.99
C ALA A 50 8.67 -3.79 21.54
N ILE A 51 8.58 -5.09 21.89
CA ILE A 51 7.38 -5.91 21.61
C ILE A 51 6.15 -5.35 22.32
N GLU A 52 6.26 -5.02 23.61
CA GLU A 52 5.18 -4.37 24.37
C GLU A 52 4.71 -3.09 23.67
N ALA A 53 5.65 -2.24 23.26
CA ALA A 53 5.37 -0.98 22.59
C ALA A 53 4.71 -1.16 21.22
N LEU A 54 5.26 -2.04 20.37
CA LEU A 54 4.81 -2.30 19.00
C LEU A 54 3.47 -3.04 18.92
N THR A 55 3.08 -3.73 19.99
CA THR A 55 1.77 -4.40 20.10
C THR A 55 0.73 -3.55 20.84
N GLY A 56 1.15 -2.43 21.42
CA GLY A 56 0.30 -1.45 22.08
C GLY A 56 -0.36 -0.46 21.12
N THR A 57 -0.98 0.55 21.70
CA THR A 57 -1.50 1.73 20.99
C THR A 57 -0.36 2.68 20.59
N ASP A 58 -0.59 3.56 19.61
CA ASP A 58 0.40 4.58 19.22
C ASP A 58 0.84 5.47 20.41
N ALA A 59 -0.04 5.68 21.40
CA ALA A 59 0.31 6.43 22.62
C ALA A 59 1.30 5.67 23.52
N GLN A 60 1.10 4.35 23.69
CA GLN A 60 2.03 3.50 24.44
C GLN A 60 3.36 3.35 23.71
N LEU A 61 3.32 3.26 22.37
CA LEU A 61 4.51 3.26 21.53
C LEU A 61 5.30 4.57 21.69
N ARG A 62 4.62 5.71 21.63
CA ARG A 62 5.21 7.03 21.85
C ARG A 62 5.81 7.19 23.25
N GLU A 63 5.15 6.66 24.27
CA GLU A 63 5.67 6.64 25.64
C GLU A 63 6.95 5.80 25.75
N ALA A 64 6.99 4.63 25.11
CA ALA A 64 8.17 3.77 25.11
C ALA A 64 9.36 4.39 24.37
N VAL A 65 9.11 5.08 23.26
CA VAL A 65 10.13 5.79 22.47
C VAL A 65 10.59 7.07 23.17
N GLY A 66 9.67 7.85 23.74
CA GLY A 66 9.99 9.10 24.42
C GLY A 66 10.53 10.18 23.49
N ASP A 67 11.44 11.02 24.02
CA ASP A 67 12.16 12.03 23.24
C ASP A 67 13.34 11.37 22.51
N ILE A 68 13.47 11.61 21.20
CA ILE A 68 14.49 10.96 20.36
C ILE A 68 15.90 11.39 20.76
N GLY A 69 16.09 12.67 21.10
CA GLY A 69 17.39 13.17 21.54
C GLY A 69 17.82 12.58 22.89
N TRP A 70 16.88 12.00 23.64
CA TRP A 70 17.10 11.38 24.94
C TRP A 70 16.62 9.92 25.00
N ILE A 71 16.47 9.25 23.85
CA ILE A 71 15.88 7.90 23.77
C ILE A 71 16.67 6.87 24.58
N GLY A 72 17.99 7.05 24.68
CA GLY A 72 18.89 6.25 25.52
C GLY A 72 18.58 6.33 27.02
N TYR A 73 17.88 7.38 27.47
CA TYR A 73 17.40 7.55 28.85
C TYR A 73 15.91 7.27 29.00
N GLY A 74 15.21 7.01 27.89
CA GLY A 74 13.81 6.61 27.88
C GLY A 74 13.60 5.14 28.25
N PRO A 75 12.36 4.63 28.18
CA PRO A 75 12.05 3.23 28.52
C PRO A 75 12.84 2.21 27.69
N LEU A 76 12.98 2.42 26.37
CA LEU A 76 13.79 1.53 25.52
C LEU A 76 15.27 1.56 25.89
N GLY A 77 15.85 2.75 26.08
CA GLY A 77 17.26 2.88 26.46
C GLY A 77 17.58 2.36 27.87
N THR A 78 16.65 2.50 28.81
CA THR A 78 16.76 1.91 30.15
C THR A 78 16.78 0.37 30.07
N ALA A 79 15.92 -0.21 29.23
CA ALA A 79 15.93 -1.66 28.98
C ALA A 79 17.23 -2.11 28.28
N GLY A 80 17.74 -1.33 27.32
CA GLY A 80 19.05 -1.59 26.70
C GLY A 80 20.23 -1.48 27.68
N THR A 81 20.14 -0.59 28.68
CA THR A 81 21.14 -0.51 29.77
C THR A 81 21.08 -1.77 30.63
N ALA A 82 19.88 -2.27 30.94
CA ALA A 82 19.73 -3.53 31.66
C ALA A 82 20.29 -4.72 30.87
N ASP A 83 20.09 -4.76 29.55
CA ASP A 83 20.72 -5.76 28.68
C ASP A 83 22.26 -5.67 28.74
N ALA A 84 22.83 -4.47 28.76
CA ALA A 84 24.27 -4.27 28.90
C ALA A 84 24.80 -4.76 30.27
N ASP A 85 24.06 -4.53 31.35
CA ASP A 85 24.38 -5.03 32.68
C ASP A 85 24.33 -6.57 32.73
N ASP A 86 23.30 -7.17 32.12
CA ASP A 86 23.15 -8.63 31.98
C ASP A 86 24.31 -9.22 31.16
N GLY A 87 24.69 -8.58 30.05
CA GLY A 87 25.84 -8.98 29.23
C GLY A 87 27.17 -8.92 29.99
N ASN A 88 27.39 -7.88 30.81
CA ASN A 88 28.57 -7.81 31.66
C ASN A 88 28.56 -8.87 32.77
N ALA A 89 27.41 -9.10 33.40
CA ALA A 89 27.26 -10.18 34.39
C ALA A 89 27.52 -11.56 33.77
N TYR A 90 27.07 -11.78 32.54
CA TYR A 90 27.33 -12.99 31.77
C TYR A 90 28.84 -13.17 31.49
N ARG A 91 29.55 -12.11 31.09
CA ARG A 91 31.01 -12.12 30.92
C ARG A 91 31.73 -12.49 32.21
N VAL A 92 31.39 -11.85 33.33
CA VAL A 92 31.98 -12.16 34.64
C VAL A 92 31.71 -13.62 35.04
N ALA A 93 30.54 -14.15 34.74
CA ALA A 93 30.22 -15.56 34.98
C ALA A 93 31.04 -16.51 34.09
N ILE A 94 31.34 -16.13 32.85
CA ILE A 94 32.25 -16.88 31.97
C ILE A 94 33.66 -16.91 32.54
N ASP A 95 34.22 -15.74 32.90
CA ASP A 95 35.57 -15.61 33.44
C ASP A 95 35.71 -16.49 34.69
N ARG A 96 34.76 -16.40 35.62
CA ARG A 96 34.72 -17.25 36.82
C ARG A 96 34.67 -18.74 36.49
N ARG A 97 33.86 -19.16 35.50
CA ARG A 97 33.79 -20.58 35.10
C ARG A 97 35.11 -21.07 34.50
N THR A 98 35.86 -20.20 33.82
CA THR A 98 37.21 -20.53 33.33
C THR A 98 38.20 -20.70 34.48
N GLU A 99 38.16 -19.80 35.48
CA GLU A 99 38.97 -19.94 36.71
C GLU A 99 38.64 -21.23 37.49
N GLU A 100 37.35 -21.55 37.64
CA GLU A 100 36.89 -22.79 38.28
C GLU A 100 37.39 -24.04 37.54
N LEU A 101 37.44 -23.98 36.21
CA LEU A 101 37.93 -25.06 35.37
C LEU A 101 39.45 -25.23 35.49
N ASP A 102 40.20 -24.13 35.56
CA ASP A 102 41.65 -24.11 35.82
C ASP A 102 41.97 -24.69 37.20
N GLU A 103 41.25 -24.30 38.24
CA GLU A 103 41.44 -24.86 39.58
C GLU A 103 41.04 -26.34 39.64
N ALA A 104 40.03 -26.77 38.87
CA ALA A 104 39.68 -28.19 38.76
C ALA A 104 40.77 -29.02 38.05
N ASN A 105 41.44 -28.46 37.04
CA ASN A 105 42.53 -29.16 36.32
C ASN A 105 43.84 -29.18 37.11
N LYS A 106 44.02 -28.26 38.08
CA LYS A 106 45.27 -28.04 38.82
C LYS A 106 45.89 -29.30 39.42
N PRO A 107 45.15 -30.16 40.15
CA PRO A 107 45.74 -31.36 40.73
C PRO A 107 46.30 -32.32 39.66
N TYR A 108 45.65 -32.39 38.48
CA TYR A 108 46.06 -33.26 37.39
C TYR A 108 47.32 -32.73 36.71
N ARG A 109 47.34 -31.45 36.29
CA ARG A 109 48.52 -30.88 35.64
C ARG A 109 49.75 -30.80 36.55
N GLU A 110 49.58 -30.49 37.84
CA GLU A 110 50.73 -30.34 38.76
C GLU A 110 51.35 -31.69 39.10
N SER A 111 50.54 -32.75 39.18
CA SER A 111 51.07 -34.10 39.35
C SER A 111 51.72 -34.61 38.06
N ALA A 112 51.21 -34.28 36.89
CA ALA A 112 51.78 -34.65 35.59
C ALA A 112 52.60 -33.52 34.94
N TRP A 113 53.36 -32.74 35.72
CA TRP A 113 54.01 -31.50 35.26
C TRP A 113 55.03 -31.70 34.13
N ALA A 114 55.60 -32.90 34.00
CA ALA A 114 56.56 -33.26 32.95
C ALA A 114 55.88 -33.76 31.66
N SER A 115 54.56 -33.82 31.61
CA SER A 115 53.80 -34.19 30.41
C SER A 115 53.70 -32.99 29.46
N ASP A 116 54.12 -33.18 28.20
CA ASP A 116 53.92 -32.21 27.13
C ASP A 116 52.46 -32.18 26.62
N ASP A 117 51.66 -33.20 26.97
CA ASP A 117 50.26 -33.36 26.54
C ASP A 117 49.25 -32.72 27.51
N MET A 118 49.69 -32.29 28.70
CA MET A 118 48.82 -31.64 29.70
C MET A 118 48.74 -30.13 29.45
N GLU A 119 47.53 -29.60 29.43
CA GLU A 119 47.32 -28.16 29.27
C GLU A 119 47.35 -27.44 30.63
N TRP A 120 48.14 -26.36 30.70
CA TRP A 120 48.31 -25.60 31.94
C TRP A 120 47.13 -24.68 32.25
N HIS A 121 46.46 -24.21 31.21
CA HIS A 121 45.34 -23.29 31.27
C HIS A 121 44.24 -23.75 30.35
N ALA A 122 43.00 -23.63 30.81
CA ALA A 122 41.80 -23.84 30.03
C ALA A 122 41.81 -22.89 28.81
N PRO A 123 41.58 -23.41 27.59
CA PRO A 123 41.38 -22.59 26.42
C PRO A 123 40.19 -21.63 26.57
N GLU A 124 40.17 -20.57 25.76
CA GLU A 124 38.97 -19.74 25.64
C GLU A 124 37.89 -20.48 24.83
N PHE A 125 36.87 -20.97 25.54
CA PHE A 125 35.78 -21.70 24.90
C PHE A 125 34.69 -20.77 24.37
N GLY A 126 34.41 -20.86 23.07
CA GLY A 126 33.30 -20.15 22.44
C GLY A 126 33.52 -18.65 22.38
N GLU A 127 34.76 -18.18 22.19
CA GLU A 127 35.13 -16.76 22.12
C GLU A 127 34.18 -15.97 21.19
N ASP A 128 33.89 -16.48 19.98
CA ASP A 128 32.97 -15.84 19.03
C ASP A 128 31.54 -15.67 19.57
N VAL A 129 31.04 -16.67 20.29
CA VAL A 129 29.70 -16.67 20.90
C VAL A 129 29.68 -15.72 22.11
N ASN A 130 30.73 -15.76 22.92
CA ASN A 130 30.88 -14.93 24.12
C ASN A 130 31.06 -13.46 23.74
N TYR A 131 31.87 -13.16 22.73
CA TYR A 131 32.07 -11.82 22.20
C TYR A 131 30.75 -11.24 21.67
N PHE A 132 29.99 -12.04 20.91
CA PHE A 132 28.67 -11.63 20.43
C PHE A 132 27.67 -11.38 21.57
N THR A 133 27.67 -12.22 22.60
CA THR A 133 26.71 -12.14 23.71
C THR A 133 27.07 -11.06 24.73
N ALA A 134 28.36 -10.82 25.00
CA ALA A 134 28.82 -9.91 26.05
C ALA A 134 29.23 -8.51 25.56
N LEU A 135 29.91 -8.40 24.41
CA LEU A 135 30.48 -7.13 23.93
C LEU A 135 29.65 -6.50 22.81
N ASN A 136 29.14 -7.31 21.88
CA ASN A 136 28.32 -6.76 20.81
C ASN A 136 26.98 -6.23 21.32
N GLN A 137 26.36 -6.80 22.36
CA GLN A 137 25.11 -6.23 22.89
C GLN A 137 25.26 -4.77 23.36
N VAL A 138 26.40 -4.41 23.95
CA VAL A 138 26.70 -3.04 24.37
C VAL A 138 26.93 -2.11 23.17
N GLN A 139 27.60 -2.62 22.11
CA GLN A 139 27.85 -1.85 20.87
C GLN A 139 26.61 -1.74 19.97
N LEU A 140 25.73 -2.75 20.01
CA LEU A 140 24.49 -2.84 19.24
C LEU A 140 23.39 -1.93 19.78
N VAL A 141 23.52 -1.35 20.99
CA VAL A 141 22.62 -0.29 21.44
C VAL A 141 22.95 1.06 20.77
N SER A 142 24.15 1.25 20.21
CA SER A 142 24.54 2.51 19.57
C SER A 142 23.60 3.01 18.45
N PRO A 143 22.96 2.14 17.64
CA PRO A 143 21.94 2.55 16.68
C PRO A 143 20.60 2.95 17.29
N LEU A 144 20.39 2.85 18.61
CA LEU A 144 19.15 3.32 19.24
C LEU A 144 19.03 4.83 19.06
N GLY A 145 17.93 5.27 18.44
CA GLY A 145 17.75 6.66 18.01
C GLY A 145 18.03 6.89 16.53
N TRP A 146 18.59 5.90 15.83
CA TRP A 146 18.48 5.77 14.38
C TRP A 146 17.15 5.07 14.03
N ASP A 147 16.50 5.55 12.98
CA ASP A 147 15.17 5.10 12.54
C ASP A 147 15.22 4.01 11.47
N GLY A 148 16.40 3.57 11.05
CA GLY A 148 16.51 2.49 10.07
C GLY A 148 16.27 2.91 8.63
N HIS A 149 16.21 4.21 8.34
CA HIS A 149 15.98 4.67 6.97
C HIS A 149 17.09 4.23 6.01
N SER A 150 16.73 4.10 4.74
CA SER A 150 17.62 3.71 3.67
C SER A 150 18.45 4.89 3.18
N GLU A 151 19.73 4.66 2.87
CA GLU A 151 20.64 5.67 2.34
C GLU A 151 20.76 5.55 0.82
N ALA A 152 20.82 6.68 0.12
CA ALA A 152 21.02 6.71 -1.32
C ALA A 152 22.46 6.32 -1.71
N SER A 153 22.64 5.74 -2.89
CA SER A 153 24.00 5.46 -3.40
C SER A 153 24.73 6.76 -3.76
N ASP A 154 26.07 6.72 -3.71
CA ASP A 154 26.92 7.85 -4.10
C ASP A 154 26.62 8.34 -5.52
N GLU A 155 26.30 7.43 -6.45
CA GLU A 155 25.92 7.77 -7.83
C GLU A 155 24.58 8.51 -7.88
N ALA A 156 23.59 8.07 -7.10
CA ALA A 156 22.28 8.71 -7.03
C ALA A 156 22.41 10.13 -6.44
N ILE A 157 23.21 10.27 -5.37
CA ILE A 157 23.50 11.57 -4.74
C ILE A 157 24.22 12.49 -5.75
N ALA A 158 25.24 11.99 -6.44
CA ALA A 158 25.97 12.76 -7.45
C ALA A 158 25.03 13.24 -8.57
N ARG A 159 24.11 12.38 -9.02
CA ARG A 159 23.11 12.76 -10.04
C ARG A 159 22.11 13.79 -9.52
N ALA A 160 21.69 13.70 -8.26
CA ALA A 160 20.81 14.67 -7.64
C ALA A 160 21.45 16.06 -7.53
N ARG A 161 22.77 16.12 -7.26
CA ARG A 161 23.54 17.37 -7.30
C ARG A 161 23.51 18.04 -8.68
N VAL A 162 23.73 17.26 -9.75
CA VAL A 162 23.65 17.79 -11.13
C VAL A 162 22.28 18.38 -11.45
N ILE A 163 21.20 17.69 -11.07
CA ILE A 163 19.83 18.19 -11.28
C ILE A 163 19.55 19.44 -10.44
N THR A 164 20.14 19.54 -9.24
CA THR A 164 20.05 20.73 -8.40
C THR A 164 20.70 21.92 -9.08
N ASP A 165 21.92 21.76 -9.60
CA ASP A 165 22.64 22.80 -10.35
C ASP A 165 21.87 23.22 -11.62
N GLU A 166 21.25 22.27 -12.33
CA GLU A 166 20.41 22.54 -13.52
C GLU A 166 19.13 23.33 -13.18
N ASN A 167 18.68 23.28 -11.92
CA ASN A 167 17.46 23.92 -11.44
C ASN A 167 17.70 25.20 -10.63
N GLU A 168 18.95 25.51 -10.30
CA GLU A 168 19.33 26.65 -9.49
C GLU A 168 18.72 27.97 -10.00
N GLY A 169 18.10 28.73 -9.11
CA GLY A 169 17.54 30.05 -9.41
C GLY A 169 16.17 30.03 -10.10
N LYS A 170 15.60 28.85 -10.40
CA LYS A 170 14.23 28.74 -10.94
C LYS A 170 13.17 28.95 -9.87
N ASP A 171 13.42 28.48 -8.64
CA ASP A 171 12.52 28.65 -7.51
C ASP A 171 13.30 28.61 -6.19
N SER A 172 13.41 29.76 -5.52
CA SER A 172 14.19 29.90 -4.27
C SER A 172 13.80 28.95 -3.13
N TRP A 173 12.55 28.47 -3.10
CA TRP A 173 12.11 27.51 -2.07
C TRP A 173 12.58 26.10 -2.41
N ASN A 174 12.56 25.75 -3.70
CA ASN A 174 13.11 24.49 -4.18
C ASN A 174 14.63 24.47 -4.03
N ASP A 175 15.31 25.59 -4.29
CA ASP A 175 16.76 25.70 -4.11
C ASP A 175 17.15 25.48 -2.63
N ALA A 176 16.44 26.11 -1.70
CA ALA A 176 16.65 25.92 -0.26
C ALA A 176 16.41 24.47 0.16
N ALA A 177 15.30 23.86 -0.27
CA ALA A 177 14.98 22.49 0.06
C ALA A 177 15.98 21.48 -0.53
N ALA A 178 16.46 21.70 -1.76
CA ALA A 178 17.47 20.84 -2.38
C ALA A 178 18.81 20.95 -1.66
N SER A 179 19.18 22.17 -1.25
CA SER A 179 20.38 22.40 -0.44
C SER A 179 20.31 21.69 0.92
N ASP A 180 19.17 21.76 1.62
CA ASP A 180 18.98 21.05 2.90
C ASP A 180 19.00 19.53 2.70
N MET A 181 18.24 19.02 1.71
CA MET A 181 18.22 17.61 1.36
C MET A 181 19.63 17.07 1.09
N LEU A 182 20.43 17.78 0.27
CA LEU A 182 21.79 17.36 -0.11
C LEU A 182 22.86 17.62 0.96
N ARG A 183 22.54 18.42 1.98
CA ARG A 183 23.38 18.58 3.18
C ARG A 183 23.21 17.39 4.10
N ASP A 184 21.99 16.87 4.22
CA ASP A 184 21.61 15.86 5.22
C ASP A 184 21.73 14.41 4.68
N VAL A 185 22.31 14.20 3.49
CA VAL A 185 22.60 12.84 2.93
C VAL A 185 23.77 12.17 3.65
N GLY A 186 23.68 10.85 3.87
CA GLY A 186 24.79 10.04 4.38
C GLY A 186 25.12 10.27 5.85
N TYR A 187 24.19 10.84 6.62
CA TYR A 187 24.33 11.04 8.05
C TYR A 187 23.42 10.08 8.84
N GLY A 188 24.04 9.24 9.67
CA GLY A 188 23.33 8.26 10.50
C GLY A 188 22.63 8.83 11.74
N TYR A 189 21.70 9.77 11.57
CA TYR A 189 20.77 10.23 12.62
C TYR A 189 19.32 10.10 12.16
N SER A 190 18.36 10.13 13.09
CA SER A 190 16.95 10.01 12.71
C SER A 190 16.42 11.25 11.98
N GLY A 191 15.75 11.04 10.85
CA GLY A 191 15.17 12.08 10.01
C GLY A 191 16.11 12.72 8.99
N GLY A 192 17.26 12.07 8.71
CA GLY A 192 18.15 12.41 7.60
C GLY A 192 17.51 12.18 6.23
N THR A 193 18.20 12.57 5.16
CA THR A 193 17.69 12.38 3.79
C THR A 193 17.67 10.91 3.40
N THR A 194 16.51 10.41 3.00
CA THR A 194 16.34 8.99 2.65
C THR A 194 16.65 8.69 1.19
N SER A 195 16.87 7.41 0.88
CA SER A 195 17.01 6.96 -0.52
C SER A 195 15.73 7.21 -1.32
N SER A 196 14.56 7.11 -0.68
CA SER A 196 13.27 7.43 -1.29
C SER A 196 13.13 8.92 -1.65
N ASP A 197 13.69 9.83 -0.86
CA ASP A 197 13.71 11.26 -1.18
C ASP A 197 14.54 11.52 -2.43
N ILE A 198 15.76 10.97 -2.49
CA ILE A 198 16.64 11.09 -3.65
C ILE A 198 16.00 10.46 -4.88
N ALA A 199 15.41 9.26 -4.76
CA ALA A 199 14.74 8.60 -5.86
C ALA A 199 13.57 9.43 -6.41
N SER A 200 12.74 10.00 -5.53
CA SER A 200 11.63 10.87 -5.92
C SER A 200 12.11 12.13 -6.64
N TYR A 201 13.18 12.77 -6.14
CA TYR A 201 13.79 13.95 -6.74
C TYR A 201 14.37 13.65 -8.14
N LEU A 202 15.11 12.54 -8.27
CA LEU A 202 15.68 12.10 -9.55
C LEU A 202 14.59 11.80 -10.59
N ARG A 203 13.53 11.10 -10.18
CA ARG A 203 12.41 10.69 -11.06
C ARG A 203 11.69 11.88 -11.70
N ARG A 204 11.59 13.00 -10.99
CA ARG A 204 10.91 14.22 -11.48
C ARG A 204 11.86 15.24 -12.10
N GLY A 205 13.17 15.05 -11.98
CA GLY A 205 14.14 16.08 -12.36
C GLY A 205 14.09 17.32 -11.45
N GLY A 206 13.75 17.14 -10.17
CA GLY A 206 13.51 18.22 -9.21
C GLY A 206 12.34 17.93 -8.28
N TYR A 207 11.83 18.95 -7.58
CA TYR A 207 10.57 18.85 -6.82
C TYR A 207 9.35 18.97 -7.73
N ALA A 208 8.22 18.42 -7.27
CA ALA A 208 6.96 18.52 -8.00
C ALA A 208 6.55 19.98 -8.20
N THR A 209 6.32 20.39 -9.45
CA THR A 209 5.88 21.75 -9.80
C THR A 209 4.37 21.88 -9.88
N GLU A 210 3.67 20.77 -10.12
CA GLU A 210 2.22 20.68 -10.24
C GLU A 210 1.69 19.50 -9.43
N ALA A 211 0.46 19.63 -8.93
CA ALA A 211 -0.20 18.55 -8.20
C ALA A 211 -0.72 17.50 -9.21
N PRO A 212 -0.42 16.20 -9.01
CA PRO A 212 -0.98 15.16 -9.85
C PRO A 212 -2.51 15.12 -9.68
N ALA A 213 -3.24 14.93 -10.79
CA ALA A 213 -4.70 14.83 -10.75
C ALA A 213 -5.11 13.54 -10.01
N GLU A 214 -6.13 13.60 -9.15
CA GLU A 214 -6.53 12.47 -8.28
C GLU A 214 -6.80 11.16 -9.05
N ASP A 215 -7.39 11.26 -10.24
CA ASP A 215 -7.70 10.11 -11.10
C ASP A 215 -6.56 9.73 -12.07
N SER A 216 -5.36 10.30 -11.91
CA SER A 216 -4.22 10.05 -12.79
C SER A 216 -3.37 8.84 -12.35
N PRO A 217 -2.73 8.13 -13.30
CA PRO A 217 -1.74 7.12 -12.97
C PRO A 217 -0.60 7.67 -12.09
N GLU A 218 -0.16 8.90 -12.35
CA GLU A 218 0.92 9.57 -11.61
C GLU A 218 0.57 9.72 -10.13
N TYR A 219 -0.68 10.09 -9.82
CA TYR A 219 -1.18 10.18 -8.45
C TYR A 219 -1.11 8.83 -7.72
N ARG A 220 -1.54 7.75 -8.39
CA ARG A 220 -1.50 6.40 -7.80
C ARG A 220 -0.08 5.90 -7.60
N VAL A 221 0.84 6.18 -8.53
CA VAL A 221 2.26 5.86 -8.35
C VAL A 221 2.80 6.59 -7.13
N ASP A 222 2.50 7.87 -6.95
CA ASP A 222 2.95 8.63 -5.77
C ASP A 222 2.38 8.07 -4.46
N VAL A 223 1.12 7.62 -4.46
CA VAL A 223 0.52 6.92 -3.31
C VAL A 223 1.26 5.62 -2.98
N GLU A 224 1.53 4.77 -3.96
CA GLU A 224 2.18 3.48 -3.73
C GLU A 224 3.66 3.63 -3.35
N ASP A 225 4.38 4.58 -3.95
CA ASP A 225 5.79 4.86 -3.62
C ASP A 225 5.94 5.31 -2.17
N LEU A 226 5.04 6.17 -1.67
CA LEU A 226 5.04 6.60 -0.27
C LEU A 226 4.81 5.42 0.68
N LYS A 227 3.82 4.57 0.39
CA LYS A 227 3.56 3.37 1.22
C LYS A 227 4.74 2.40 1.21
N GLN A 228 5.42 2.26 0.06
CA GLN A 228 6.61 1.43 -0.07
C GLN A 228 7.78 1.99 0.76
N ALA A 229 8.00 3.31 0.72
CA ALA A 229 9.00 3.99 1.53
C ALA A 229 8.75 3.80 3.03
N TRP A 230 7.52 4.04 3.50
CA TRP A 230 7.15 3.87 4.90
C TRP A 230 7.31 2.43 5.40
N ALA A 231 7.02 1.44 4.56
CA ALA A 231 7.23 0.05 4.89
C ALA A 231 8.71 -0.33 5.05
N ALA A 232 9.61 0.43 4.41
CA ALA A 232 11.06 0.29 4.51
C ALA A 232 11.68 1.20 5.59
N CYS A 233 10.86 1.74 6.51
CA CYS A 233 11.26 2.67 7.56
C CYS A 233 11.74 4.06 7.09
N ASP A 234 11.57 4.42 5.82
CA ASP A 234 11.69 5.81 5.35
C ASP A 234 10.43 6.59 5.77
N TYR A 235 10.22 6.73 7.09
CA TYR A 235 8.95 7.15 7.71
C TYR A 235 8.46 8.55 7.34
N GLN A 236 9.37 9.40 6.87
CA GLN A 236 9.14 10.81 6.61
C GLN A 236 8.14 11.00 5.46
N ASN A 237 7.42 12.10 5.51
CA ASN A 237 6.59 12.54 4.38
C ASN A 237 7.48 13.17 3.30
N PRO A 238 7.08 13.18 2.02
CA PRO A 238 7.95 13.60 0.93
C PRO A 238 8.41 15.06 1.11
N ILE A 239 9.63 15.35 0.67
CA ILE A 239 10.10 16.74 0.55
C ILE A 239 9.28 17.42 -0.55
N ASP A 240 8.41 18.33 -0.12
CA ASP A 240 7.42 18.99 -0.96
C ASP A 240 7.25 20.46 -0.53
N PRO A 241 8.22 21.33 -0.88
CA PRO A 241 8.27 22.71 -0.41
C PRO A 241 7.08 23.57 -0.88
N ARG A 242 6.31 23.09 -1.87
CA ARG A 242 5.18 23.81 -2.48
C ARG A 242 3.85 23.07 -2.32
N ARG A 243 3.81 22.06 -1.44
CA ARG A 243 2.62 21.26 -1.08
C ARG A 243 1.90 20.61 -2.28
N LYS A 244 2.62 20.28 -3.36
CA LYS A 244 2.04 19.67 -4.57
C LYS A 244 1.65 18.22 -4.39
N LEU A 245 2.24 17.54 -3.42
CA LEU A 245 2.04 16.12 -3.10
C LEU A 245 1.14 15.91 -1.87
N ASN A 246 0.51 16.97 -1.33
CA ASN A 246 -0.39 16.84 -0.18
C ASN A 246 -1.53 15.84 -0.44
N ALA A 247 -2.22 15.92 -1.59
CA ALA A 247 -3.32 15.02 -1.90
C ALA A 247 -2.91 13.53 -1.93
N PRO A 248 -1.89 13.11 -2.74
CA PRO A 248 -1.45 11.72 -2.72
C PRO A 248 -0.91 11.30 -1.36
N LEU A 249 -0.27 12.18 -0.60
CA LEU A 249 0.13 11.91 0.79
C LEU A 249 -1.07 11.54 1.67
N MET A 250 -2.16 12.31 1.66
CA MET A 250 -3.32 12.03 2.51
C MET A 250 -4.00 10.70 2.14
N THR A 251 -4.07 10.36 0.85
CA THR A 251 -4.56 9.06 0.40
C THR A 251 -3.64 7.93 0.86
N ALA A 252 -2.32 8.07 0.66
CA ALA A 252 -1.34 7.09 1.08
C ALA A 252 -1.44 6.80 2.57
N MET A 253 -1.61 7.83 3.40
CA MET A 253 -1.76 7.67 4.85
C MET A 253 -2.93 6.78 5.25
N VAL A 254 -4.12 7.04 4.68
CA VAL A 254 -5.32 6.24 4.99
C VAL A 254 -5.13 4.79 4.56
N GLU A 255 -4.61 4.59 3.35
CA GLU A 255 -4.35 3.25 2.83
C GLU A 255 -3.29 2.51 3.65
N TRP A 256 -2.19 3.18 3.99
CA TRP A 256 -1.11 2.63 4.82
C TRP A 256 -1.59 2.20 6.19
N GLU A 257 -2.33 3.04 6.91
CA GLU A 257 -2.82 2.68 8.24
C GLU A 257 -3.81 1.50 8.17
N SER A 258 -4.59 1.38 7.10
CA SER A 258 -5.44 0.21 6.86
C SER A 258 -4.62 -1.06 6.61
N GLU A 259 -3.57 -0.97 5.77
CA GLU A 259 -2.68 -2.09 5.47
C GLU A 259 -1.90 -2.54 6.72
N TYR A 260 -1.36 -1.58 7.48
CA TYR A 260 -0.65 -1.80 8.73
C TYR A 260 -1.59 -2.41 9.77
N ALA A 261 -2.78 -1.85 10.01
CA ALA A 261 -3.72 -2.42 10.97
C ALA A 261 -4.18 -3.84 10.59
N GLY A 262 -4.36 -4.11 9.31
CA GLY A 262 -4.81 -5.42 8.80
C GLY A 262 -3.88 -6.59 9.14
N GLN A 263 -2.58 -6.34 9.32
CA GLN A 263 -1.57 -7.36 9.62
C GLN A 263 -1.04 -7.31 11.06
N ALA A 264 -1.69 -6.57 11.95
CA ALA A 264 -1.22 -6.38 13.33
C ALA A 264 -1.10 -7.71 14.13
N PRO A 265 -2.07 -8.65 14.09
CA PRO A 265 -1.95 -9.92 14.81
C PRO A 265 -0.75 -10.75 14.34
N GLN A 266 -0.49 -10.74 13.02
CA GLN A 266 0.62 -11.48 12.43
C GLN A 266 1.97 -10.85 12.80
N ARG A 267 2.08 -9.51 12.74
CA ARG A 267 3.29 -8.81 13.23
C ARG A 267 3.58 -9.16 14.69
N ALA A 268 2.56 -9.11 15.56
CA ALA A 268 2.71 -9.45 16.97
C ALA A 268 3.19 -10.90 17.18
N ALA A 269 2.62 -11.86 16.44
CA ALA A 269 3.02 -13.26 16.51
C ALA A 269 4.47 -13.48 16.03
N VAL A 270 4.88 -12.78 14.98
CA VAL A 270 6.22 -12.87 14.39
C VAL A 270 7.29 -12.29 15.32
N ILE A 271 7.10 -11.09 15.87
CA ILE A 271 8.12 -10.47 16.75
C ILE A 271 8.27 -11.22 18.08
N GLN A 272 7.18 -11.80 18.60
CA GLN A 272 7.27 -12.68 19.77
C GLN A 272 8.01 -13.97 19.43
N ALA A 273 7.75 -14.56 18.27
CA ALA A 273 8.48 -15.74 17.81
C ALA A 273 9.98 -15.47 17.61
N GLU A 274 10.36 -14.27 17.16
CA GLU A 274 11.76 -13.85 17.12
C GLU A 274 12.40 -13.86 18.51
N ALA A 275 11.73 -13.25 19.52
CA ALA A 275 12.22 -13.24 20.89
C ALA A 275 12.36 -14.65 21.48
N ASP A 276 11.34 -15.49 21.29
CA ASP A 276 11.34 -16.87 21.77
C ASP A 276 12.46 -17.70 21.11
N ALA A 277 12.68 -17.52 19.81
CA ALA A 277 13.74 -18.20 19.06
C ALA A 277 15.14 -17.73 19.50
N ALA A 278 15.32 -16.42 19.71
CA ALA A 278 16.58 -15.86 20.17
C ALA A 278 16.94 -16.37 21.58
N ALA A 279 15.99 -16.35 22.51
CA ALA A 279 16.19 -16.84 23.87
C ALA A 279 16.54 -18.34 23.90
N ALA A 280 15.84 -19.16 23.10
CA ALA A 280 16.15 -20.57 22.98
C ALA A 280 17.52 -20.83 22.34
N THR A 281 17.92 -20.00 21.37
CA THR A 281 19.24 -20.09 20.73
C THR A 281 20.36 -19.77 21.71
N GLN A 282 20.21 -18.69 22.50
CA GLN A 282 21.16 -18.33 23.55
C GLN A 282 21.34 -19.47 24.56
N ALA A 283 20.23 -20.07 25.03
CA ALA A 283 20.31 -21.20 25.95
C ALA A 283 20.98 -22.44 25.32
N ALA A 284 20.73 -22.73 24.04
CA ALA A 284 21.39 -23.83 23.33
C ALA A 284 22.89 -23.60 23.17
N THR A 285 23.32 -22.36 22.90
CA THR A 285 24.73 -22.00 22.79
C THR A 285 25.44 -22.03 24.14
N ASP A 286 24.77 -21.64 25.22
CA ASP A 286 25.29 -21.77 26.59
C ASP A 286 25.53 -23.25 26.95
N ASP A 287 24.54 -24.11 26.66
CA ASP A 287 24.65 -25.55 26.89
C ASP A 287 25.81 -26.17 26.07
N MET A 288 26.00 -25.70 24.84
CA MET A 288 27.11 -26.12 23.98
C MET A 288 28.47 -25.71 24.55
N VAL A 289 28.64 -24.44 24.92
CA VAL A 289 29.92 -23.93 25.47
C VAL A 289 30.27 -24.67 26.76
N GLU A 290 29.30 -24.88 27.64
CA GLU A 290 29.52 -25.66 28.86
C GLU A 290 29.83 -27.13 28.57
N ALA A 291 29.20 -27.75 27.57
CA ALA A 291 29.50 -29.13 27.19
C ALA A 291 30.93 -29.27 26.66
N ILE A 292 31.43 -28.31 25.87
CA ILE A 292 32.82 -28.29 25.39
C ILE A 292 33.78 -28.14 26.57
N ARG A 293 33.49 -27.26 27.54
CA ARG A 293 34.29 -27.12 28.78
C ARG A 293 34.38 -28.42 29.57
N GLN A 294 33.25 -29.11 29.72
CA GLN A 294 33.19 -30.39 30.43
C GLN A 294 33.85 -31.53 29.64
N ALA A 295 33.84 -31.48 28.31
CA ALA A 295 34.59 -32.43 27.48
C ALA A 295 36.10 -32.22 27.59
N TRP A 296 36.56 -30.97 27.71
CA TRP A 296 37.98 -30.65 27.94
C TRP A 296 38.50 -31.21 29.27
N ILE A 297 37.78 -31.06 30.39
CA ILE A 297 38.25 -31.64 31.66
C ILE A 297 38.31 -33.19 31.59
N VAL A 298 37.43 -33.82 30.82
CA VAL A 298 37.49 -35.26 30.58
C VAL A 298 38.75 -35.63 29.81
N GLU A 299 39.07 -34.89 28.75
CA GLU A 299 40.29 -35.07 27.97
C GLU A 299 41.53 -34.92 28.87
N GLN A 300 41.63 -33.86 29.67
CA GLN A 300 42.75 -33.64 30.59
C GLN A 300 42.93 -34.77 31.61
N ILE A 301 41.82 -35.30 32.17
CA ILE A 301 41.89 -36.45 33.09
C ILE A 301 42.36 -37.73 32.35
N LEU A 302 41.95 -37.92 31.10
CA LEU A 302 42.39 -39.07 30.28
C LEU A 302 43.87 -38.97 29.92
N SER A 303 44.35 -37.78 29.58
CA SER A 303 45.75 -37.47 29.29
C SER A 303 46.63 -37.67 30.52
N TRP A 304 46.17 -37.19 31.69
CA TRP A 304 46.81 -37.47 32.99
C TRP A 304 46.91 -38.98 33.29
N ARG A 305 45.84 -39.75 33.05
CA ARG A 305 45.86 -41.21 33.25
C ARG A 305 46.87 -41.89 32.33
N LYS A 306 46.93 -41.47 31.07
CA LYS A 306 47.87 -42.01 30.08
C LYS A 306 49.31 -41.71 30.48
N TYR A 307 49.60 -40.47 30.87
CA TYR A 307 50.92 -40.06 31.34
C TYR A 307 51.40 -40.98 32.47
N TRP A 308 50.60 -41.15 33.52
CA TRP A 308 51.00 -42.00 34.65
C TRP A 308 51.04 -43.49 34.32
N GLN A 309 50.22 -43.95 33.37
CA GLN A 309 50.29 -45.32 32.88
C GLN A 309 51.62 -45.57 32.15
N ASP A 310 52.06 -44.64 31.30
CA ASP A 310 53.30 -44.73 30.53
C ASP A 310 54.52 -44.54 31.44
N GLU A 311 54.48 -43.59 32.37
CA GLU A 311 55.55 -43.31 33.32
C GLU A 311 55.83 -44.52 34.21
N LEU A 312 54.79 -45.14 34.79
CA LEU A 312 54.93 -46.34 35.63
C LEU A 312 55.35 -47.58 34.83
N ALA A 313 55.09 -47.62 33.53
CA ALA A 313 55.58 -48.69 32.66
C ALA A 313 57.08 -48.54 32.34
N ASN A 314 57.57 -47.29 32.25
CA ASN A 314 58.97 -46.97 31.95
C ASN A 314 59.85 -46.97 33.20
N ASP A 315 59.36 -46.46 34.33
CA ASP A 315 60.03 -46.48 35.64
C ASP A 315 59.05 -46.93 36.75
N PRO A 316 58.98 -48.25 37.03
CA PRO A 316 58.13 -48.78 38.10
C PRO A 316 58.52 -48.33 39.51
N GLU A 317 59.75 -47.86 39.71
CA GLU A 317 60.31 -47.41 40.99
C GLU A 317 60.22 -45.88 41.17
N THR A 318 59.46 -45.18 40.32
CA THR A 318 59.13 -43.77 40.53
C THR A 318 58.29 -43.61 41.80
N ILE A 319 58.95 -43.19 42.90
CA ILE A 319 58.34 -43.10 44.23
C ILE A 319 57.93 -41.66 44.61
N PHE A 320 58.63 -40.64 44.10
CA PHE A 320 58.55 -39.28 44.68
C PHE A 320 57.36 -38.43 44.23
N GLU A 321 56.62 -38.84 43.19
CA GLU A 321 55.53 -38.03 42.60
C GLU A 321 54.30 -38.86 42.18
N LYS A 322 54.31 -40.17 42.46
CA LYS A 322 53.27 -41.10 42.02
C LYS A 322 51.90 -40.79 42.67
N PRO A 323 50.80 -40.71 41.89
CA PRO A 323 49.44 -40.65 42.40
C PRO A 323 49.10 -41.84 43.29
N ASP A 324 48.51 -41.57 44.44
CA ASP A 324 47.95 -42.63 45.28
C ASP A 324 46.59 -43.12 44.73
N GLN A 325 46.09 -44.22 45.30
CA GLN A 325 44.81 -44.78 44.89
C GLN A 325 43.65 -43.80 45.12
N THR A 326 43.70 -42.99 46.17
CA THR A 326 42.68 -42.00 46.46
C THR A 326 42.58 -40.95 45.36
N PHE A 327 43.71 -40.57 44.76
CA PHE A 327 43.72 -39.64 43.64
C PHE A 327 43.19 -40.25 42.34
N TYR A 328 43.47 -41.54 42.07
CA TYR A 328 42.82 -42.27 40.96
C TYR A 328 41.31 -42.44 41.15
N ASP A 329 40.85 -42.67 42.39
CA ASP A 329 39.43 -42.75 42.72
C ASP A 329 38.76 -41.38 42.47
N LYS A 330 39.41 -40.29 42.88
CA LYS A 330 38.97 -38.92 42.57
C LYS A 330 38.88 -38.68 41.06
N ALA A 331 39.93 -39.02 40.30
CA ALA A 331 39.93 -38.89 38.84
C ALA A 331 38.79 -39.68 38.18
N THR A 332 38.42 -40.83 38.74
CA THR A 332 37.29 -41.64 38.25
C THR A 332 35.96 -40.95 38.54
N ALA A 333 35.81 -40.39 39.74
CA ALA A 333 34.62 -39.65 40.13
C ALA A 333 34.43 -38.37 39.29
N ASP A 334 35.48 -37.57 39.11
CA ASP A 334 35.44 -36.33 38.34
C ASP A 334 35.10 -36.60 36.86
N LEU A 335 35.74 -37.61 36.24
CA LEU A 335 35.46 -38.02 34.87
C LEU A 335 34.00 -38.47 34.69
N SER A 336 33.46 -39.24 35.64
CA SER A 336 32.05 -39.67 35.64
C SER A 336 31.09 -38.48 35.79
N ALA A 337 31.43 -37.53 36.67
CA ALA A 337 30.64 -36.33 36.90
C ALA A 337 30.59 -35.44 35.64
N ALA A 338 31.74 -35.21 35.00
CA ALA A 338 31.83 -34.43 33.78
C ALA A 338 31.04 -35.07 32.62
N ARG A 339 31.18 -36.39 32.39
CA ARG A 339 30.39 -37.12 31.38
C ARG A 339 28.88 -37.02 31.64
N THR A 340 28.47 -37.19 32.90
CA THR A 340 27.06 -37.05 33.29
C THR A 340 26.54 -35.65 33.00
N LYS A 341 27.35 -34.61 33.27
CA LYS A 341 27.00 -33.22 32.99
C LYS A 341 26.87 -32.96 31.50
N VAL A 342 27.82 -33.43 30.67
CA VAL A 342 27.74 -33.29 29.20
C VAL A 342 26.47 -33.97 28.66
N ALA A 343 26.15 -35.19 29.12
CA ALA A 343 24.94 -35.88 28.70
C ALA A 343 23.65 -35.11 29.05
N ALA A 344 23.60 -34.48 30.23
CA ALA A 344 22.48 -33.63 30.61
C ALA A 344 22.37 -32.36 29.74
N LEU A 345 23.50 -31.76 29.38
CA LEU A 345 23.56 -30.59 28.49
C LEU A 345 23.09 -30.92 27.08
N VAL A 346 23.38 -32.12 26.56
CA VAL A 346 22.82 -32.58 25.27
C VAL A 346 21.29 -32.64 25.31
N VAL A 347 20.70 -33.13 26.40
CA VAL A 347 19.24 -33.16 26.55
C VAL A 347 18.66 -31.74 26.58
N SER A 348 19.31 -30.83 27.32
CA SER A 348 18.90 -29.43 27.38
C SER A 348 19.02 -28.74 26.01
N ALA A 349 20.18 -28.85 25.34
CA ALA A 349 20.43 -28.24 24.04
C ALA A 349 19.43 -28.70 22.97
N LYS A 350 19.07 -30.00 22.96
CA LYS A 350 18.00 -30.52 22.08
C LYS A 350 16.64 -29.93 22.38
N ALA A 351 16.30 -29.79 23.66
CA ALA A 351 15.03 -29.17 24.07
C ALA A 351 14.98 -27.69 23.64
N GLN A 352 16.08 -26.96 23.77
CA GLN A 352 16.18 -25.57 23.32
C GLN A 352 16.11 -25.45 21.79
N ALA A 353 16.80 -26.32 21.05
CA ALA A 353 16.67 -26.39 19.59
C ALA A 353 15.22 -26.66 19.15
N GLY A 354 14.49 -27.53 19.86
CA GLY A 354 13.07 -27.79 19.62
C GLY A 354 12.17 -26.58 19.88
N LYS A 355 12.45 -25.79 20.93
CA LYS A 355 11.74 -24.52 21.20
C LYS A 355 12.03 -23.49 20.11
N ALA A 356 13.28 -23.33 19.70
CA ALA A 356 13.65 -22.41 18.63
C ALA A 356 12.98 -22.80 17.31
N ALA A 357 12.95 -24.09 16.96
CA ALA A 357 12.23 -24.59 15.79
C ALA A 357 10.72 -24.33 15.85
N THR A 358 10.10 -24.49 17.02
CA THR A 358 8.68 -24.18 17.23
C THR A 358 8.40 -22.68 17.03
N ALA A 359 9.25 -21.81 17.57
CA ALA A 359 9.15 -20.37 17.40
C ALA A 359 9.34 -19.98 15.92
N ALA A 360 10.34 -20.51 15.24
CA ALA A 360 10.54 -20.29 13.80
C ALA A 360 9.33 -20.72 12.97
N GLN A 361 8.72 -21.86 13.29
CA GLN A 361 7.50 -22.32 12.61
C GLN A 361 6.33 -21.38 12.87
N LYS A 362 6.18 -20.86 14.09
CA LYS A 362 5.15 -19.86 14.42
C LYS A 362 5.34 -18.57 13.60
N ALA A 363 6.58 -18.10 13.45
CA ALA A 363 6.89 -16.95 12.60
C ALA A 363 6.54 -17.21 11.12
N ALA A 364 6.90 -18.39 10.59
CA ALA A 364 6.59 -18.77 9.21
C ALA A 364 5.07 -18.88 8.96
N THR A 365 4.32 -19.45 9.90
CA THR A 365 2.85 -19.52 9.80
C THR A 365 2.23 -18.13 9.81
N ALA A 366 2.64 -17.28 10.75
CA ALA A 366 2.12 -15.91 10.85
C ALA A 366 2.47 -15.06 9.60
N GLN A 367 3.64 -15.28 9.00
CA GLN A 367 4.02 -14.65 7.73
C GLN A 367 3.10 -15.10 6.58
N GLN A 368 2.79 -16.39 6.47
CA GLN A 368 1.86 -16.89 5.45
C GLN A 368 0.45 -16.33 5.64
N GLU A 369 -0.02 -16.23 6.88
CA GLU A 369 -1.30 -15.58 7.20
C GLU A 369 -1.28 -14.10 6.81
N ALA A 370 -0.17 -13.39 7.04
CA ALA A 370 -0.01 -12.00 6.65
C ALA A 370 -0.04 -11.82 5.12
N TRP A 371 0.59 -12.76 4.39
CA TRP A 371 0.51 -12.79 2.93
C TRP A 371 -0.91 -13.04 2.43
N ALA A 372 -1.68 -13.92 3.07
CA ALA A 372 -3.08 -14.14 2.70
C ALA A 372 -3.94 -12.89 2.93
N VAL A 373 -3.67 -12.13 4.00
CA VAL A 373 -4.31 -10.83 4.25
C VAL A 373 -3.94 -9.82 3.15
N ALA A 374 -2.66 -9.73 2.81
CA ALA A 374 -2.17 -8.84 1.75
C ALA A 374 -2.79 -9.17 0.39
N ASP A 375 -2.82 -10.44 0.01
CA ASP A 375 -3.41 -10.91 -1.24
C ASP A 375 -4.92 -10.59 -1.30
N SER A 376 -5.64 -10.79 -0.19
CA SER A 376 -7.08 -10.49 -0.11
C SER A 376 -7.37 -8.98 -0.19
N ALA A 377 -6.44 -8.15 0.25
CA ALA A 377 -6.51 -6.70 0.14
C ALA A 377 -5.92 -6.16 -1.18
N HIS A 378 -5.37 -7.04 -2.05
CA HIS A 378 -4.67 -6.68 -3.28
C HIS A 378 -3.48 -5.73 -3.06
N VAL A 379 -2.74 -5.94 -1.97
CA VAL A 379 -1.53 -5.17 -1.64
C VAL A 379 -0.30 -6.08 -1.68
N PRO A 380 0.91 -5.53 -1.94
CA PRO A 380 2.14 -6.31 -1.96
C PRO A 380 2.38 -7.07 -0.66
N ARG A 381 2.70 -8.36 -0.79
CA ARG A 381 3.12 -9.20 0.33
C ARG A 381 4.31 -8.59 1.05
N GLY A 382 4.26 -8.61 2.38
CA GLY A 382 5.36 -8.13 3.22
C GLY A 382 5.31 -6.65 3.59
N ARG A 383 4.66 -5.80 2.77
CA ARG A 383 4.60 -4.35 3.01
C ARG A 383 4.00 -4.00 4.38
N GLY A 384 2.89 -4.63 4.73
CA GLY A 384 2.27 -4.47 6.05
C GLY A 384 2.98 -5.19 7.20
N LEU A 385 3.94 -6.08 6.94
CA LEU A 385 4.78 -6.68 8.00
C LEU A 385 5.88 -5.73 8.45
N MET A 386 6.38 -4.84 7.58
CA MET A 386 7.38 -3.81 7.90
C MET A 386 8.61 -4.45 8.62
N TYR A 387 8.98 -3.96 9.82
CA TYR A 387 10.07 -4.49 10.65
C TYR A 387 9.94 -6.01 10.91
N ALA A 388 8.71 -6.54 10.99
CA ALA A 388 8.50 -7.95 11.28
C ALA A 388 8.94 -8.88 10.14
N GLN A 389 9.18 -8.38 8.91
CA GLN A 389 9.75 -9.23 7.85
C GLN A 389 11.14 -9.75 8.24
N GLN A 390 11.98 -8.87 8.81
CA GLN A 390 13.30 -9.23 9.29
C GLN A 390 13.20 -10.19 10.48
N SER A 391 12.22 -10.01 11.37
CA SER A 391 11.95 -10.94 12.48
C SER A 391 11.74 -12.39 12.03
N VAL A 392 11.09 -12.63 10.88
CA VAL A 392 10.94 -14.00 10.35
C VAL A 392 12.30 -14.58 9.96
N GLN A 393 13.14 -13.79 9.29
CA GLN A 393 14.51 -14.19 8.91
C GLN A 393 15.31 -14.56 10.16
N VAL A 394 15.27 -13.70 11.19
CA VAL A 394 15.97 -13.90 12.46
C VAL A 394 15.43 -15.11 13.23
N ALA A 395 14.12 -15.33 13.26
CA ALA A 395 13.53 -16.49 13.94
C ALA A 395 13.96 -17.82 13.29
N ARG A 396 13.92 -17.89 11.95
CA ARG A 396 14.37 -19.09 11.20
C ARG A 396 15.88 -19.31 11.34
N ALA A 397 16.66 -18.25 11.24
CA ALA A 397 18.11 -18.29 11.39
C ALA A 397 18.52 -18.71 12.81
N SER A 398 17.84 -18.19 13.83
CA SER A 398 18.00 -18.59 15.24
C SER A 398 17.73 -20.08 15.43
N ALA A 399 16.65 -20.63 14.86
CA ALA A 399 16.40 -22.07 14.94
C ALA A 399 17.49 -22.93 14.29
N ALA A 400 18.06 -22.48 13.18
CA ALA A 400 19.18 -23.16 12.54
C ALA A 400 20.45 -23.10 13.41
N ALA A 401 20.73 -21.94 13.99
CA ALA A 401 21.83 -21.75 14.94
C ALA A 401 21.68 -22.64 16.18
N ALA A 402 20.49 -22.70 16.79
CA ALA A 402 20.21 -23.57 17.94
C ALA A 402 20.38 -25.06 17.60
N THR A 403 20.00 -25.47 16.37
CA THR A 403 20.20 -26.83 15.89
C THR A 403 21.68 -27.15 15.69
N ALA A 404 22.47 -26.21 15.16
CA ALA A 404 23.91 -26.35 15.03
C ALA A 404 24.60 -26.44 16.40
N ALA A 405 24.21 -25.58 17.35
CA ALA A 405 24.69 -25.63 18.73
C ALA A 405 24.42 -27.01 19.36
N SER A 406 23.20 -27.52 19.23
CA SER A 406 22.85 -28.86 19.73
C SER A 406 23.72 -29.97 19.15
N LYS A 407 24.12 -29.89 17.86
CA LYS A 407 25.01 -30.89 17.23
C LYS A 407 26.45 -30.78 17.73
N ALA A 408 26.93 -29.57 17.97
CA ALA A 408 28.23 -29.35 18.59
C ALA A 408 28.25 -29.90 20.03
N THR A 409 27.15 -29.74 20.79
CA THR A 409 26.98 -30.38 22.11
C THR A 409 27.04 -31.91 22.04
N GLU A 410 26.43 -32.54 21.02
CA GLU A 410 26.54 -33.99 20.78
C GLU A 410 27.98 -34.43 20.43
N THR A 411 28.71 -33.58 19.71
CA THR A 411 30.12 -33.83 19.39
C THR A 411 30.98 -33.74 20.65
N ALA A 412 30.69 -32.78 21.55
CA ALA A 412 31.33 -32.70 22.86
C ALA A 412 31.03 -33.93 23.73
N LEU A 413 29.81 -34.48 23.69
CA LEU A 413 29.51 -35.77 24.33
C LEU A 413 30.34 -36.91 23.74
N SER A 414 30.47 -36.96 22.41
CA SER A 414 31.29 -37.96 21.74
C SER A 414 32.76 -37.86 22.16
N ALA A 415 33.28 -36.63 22.35
CA ALA A 415 34.62 -36.40 22.88
C ALA A 415 34.74 -36.87 24.34
N ALA A 416 33.75 -36.56 25.19
CA ALA A 416 33.74 -36.99 26.59
C ALA A 416 33.68 -38.52 26.74
N ASP A 417 32.93 -39.22 25.90
CA ASP A 417 32.82 -40.68 25.93
C ASP A 417 33.99 -41.41 25.23
N ALA A 418 34.83 -40.68 24.51
CA ALA A 418 35.97 -41.25 23.79
C ALA A 418 37.07 -41.78 24.73
N THR A 419 37.96 -42.56 24.15
CA THR A 419 39.24 -42.93 24.76
C THR A 419 40.26 -41.82 24.55
N VAL A 420 41.35 -41.83 25.33
CA VAL A 420 42.46 -40.86 25.21
C VAL A 420 43.01 -40.73 23.78
N ALA A 421 42.91 -41.77 22.95
CA ALA A 421 43.40 -41.74 21.57
C ALA A 421 42.57 -40.84 20.63
N ASN A 422 41.31 -40.57 20.97
CA ASN A 422 40.37 -39.86 20.08
C ASN A 422 39.72 -38.63 20.74
N ALA A 423 39.82 -38.48 22.06
CA ALA A 423 39.14 -37.42 22.81
C ALA A 423 39.57 -36.02 22.32
N ASP A 424 40.87 -35.79 22.15
CA ASP A 424 41.43 -34.53 21.67
C ASP A 424 40.91 -34.15 20.26
N ALA A 425 41.01 -35.06 19.30
CA ALA A 425 40.53 -34.81 17.93
C ALA A 425 39.02 -34.51 17.87
N LEU A 426 38.21 -35.16 18.73
CA LEU A 426 36.77 -34.91 18.82
C LEU A 426 36.45 -33.59 19.53
N LEU A 427 37.26 -33.20 20.52
CA LEU A 427 37.14 -31.92 21.19
C LEU A 427 37.45 -30.76 20.24
N ALA A 428 38.55 -30.86 19.48
CA ALA A 428 38.89 -29.90 18.43
C ALA A 428 37.80 -29.81 17.36
N LYS A 429 37.16 -30.94 17.02
CA LYS A 429 36.00 -30.96 16.14
C LYS A 429 34.80 -30.22 16.76
N ALA A 430 34.49 -30.44 18.04
CA ALA A 430 33.38 -29.76 18.71
C ALA A 430 33.57 -28.24 18.74
N GLN A 431 34.81 -27.77 18.98
CA GLN A 431 35.16 -26.35 18.87
C GLN A 431 34.94 -25.84 17.44
N THR A 432 35.42 -26.58 16.42
CA THR A 432 35.21 -26.22 15.01
C THR A 432 33.72 -26.14 14.65
N ASP A 433 32.91 -27.10 15.08
CA ASP A 433 31.46 -27.13 14.86
C ASP A 433 30.77 -25.93 15.52
N SER A 434 31.28 -25.43 16.65
CA SER A 434 30.73 -24.24 17.33
C SER A 434 30.88 -22.96 16.50
N HIS A 435 31.98 -22.82 15.75
CA HIS A 435 32.19 -21.68 14.85
C HIS A 435 31.23 -21.69 13.65
N ALA A 436 30.67 -22.85 13.28
CA ALA A 436 29.75 -22.98 12.15
C ALA A 436 28.36 -22.35 12.40
N ILE A 437 28.02 -22.05 13.66
CA ILE A 437 26.70 -21.52 14.06
C ILE A 437 26.38 -20.19 13.36
N SER A 438 27.34 -19.27 13.30
CA SER A 438 27.17 -17.96 12.64
C SER A 438 26.92 -18.12 11.14
N THR A 439 27.62 -19.06 10.51
CA THR A 439 27.46 -19.38 9.10
C THR A 439 26.06 -19.92 8.81
N GLU A 440 25.56 -20.85 9.63
CA GLU A 440 24.20 -21.39 9.47
C GLU A 440 23.12 -20.33 9.70
N PHE A 441 23.31 -19.45 10.68
CA PHE A 441 22.42 -18.31 10.90
C PHE A 441 22.35 -17.43 9.65
N ARG A 442 23.50 -16.98 9.13
CA ARG A 442 23.57 -16.09 7.96
C ARG A 442 23.02 -16.75 6.70
N ARG A 443 23.32 -18.04 6.49
CA ARG A 443 22.81 -18.82 5.36
C ARG A 443 21.28 -18.87 5.37
N VAL A 444 20.67 -19.25 6.49
CA VAL A 444 19.22 -19.37 6.59
C VAL A 444 18.51 -18.01 6.56
N ALA A 445 19.12 -16.97 7.16
CA ALA A 445 18.60 -15.61 7.04
C ALA A 445 18.58 -15.14 5.56
N ALA A 446 19.65 -15.40 4.80
CA ALA A 446 19.73 -15.07 3.39
C ALA A 446 18.75 -15.87 2.52
N GLU A 447 18.59 -17.17 2.80
CA GLU A 447 17.60 -18.02 2.12
C GLU A 447 16.17 -17.53 2.35
N GLU A 448 15.83 -17.15 3.59
CA GLU A 448 14.53 -16.58 3.91
C GLU A 448 14.33 -15.21 3.25
N ALA A 449 15.33 -14.33 3.28
CA ALA A 449 15.27 -13.04 2.60
C ALA A 449 15.04 -13.20 1.08
N ALA A 450 15.74 -14.15 0.44
CA ALA A 450 15.54 -14.48 -0.97
C ALA A 450 14.14 -15.04 -1.24
N ALA A 451 13.61 -15.90 -0.36
CA ALA A 451 12.26 -16.43 -0.48
C ALA A 451 11.19 -15.33 -0.33
N GLN A 452 11.37 -14.40 0.61
CA GLN A 452 10.49 -13.24 0.79
C GLN A 452 10.52 -12.32 -0.43
N ALA A 453 11.71 -12.01 -0.96
CA ALA A 453 11.86 -11.20 -2.17
C ALA A 453 11.18 -11.86 -3.37
N LYS A 454 11.34 -13.18 -3.54
CA LYS A 454 10.64 -13.94 -4.58
C LYS A 454 9.12 -13.90 -4.40
N ALA A 455 8.61 -14.11 -3.18
CA ALA A 455 7.18 -14.09 -2.90
C ALA A 455 6.56 -12.72 -3.15
N ALA A 456 7.28 -11.63 -2.85
CA ALA A 456 6.88 -10.27 -3.17
C ALA A 456 6.85 -10.04 -4.69
N ALA A 457 7.87 -10.51 -5.43
CA ALA A 457 7.92 -10.41 -6.89
C ALA A 457 6.77 -11.19 -7.57
N ASP A 458 6.53 -12.44 -7.17
CA ASP A 458 5.43 -13.27 -7.71
C ASP A 458 4.06 -12.63 -7.43
N SER A 459 3.88 -12.00 -6.25
CA SER A 459 2.67 -11.24 -5.90
C SER A 459 2.53 -9.97 -6.76
N ALA A 460 3.63 -9.25 -6.98
CA ALA A 460 3.63 -8.06 -7.83
C ALA A 460 3.27 -8.40 -9.29
N GLU A 461 3.80 -9.49 -9.85
CA GLU A 461 3.44 -9.97 -11.19
C GLU A 461 1.94 -10.33 -11.29
N THR A 462 1.41 -11.00 -10.26
CA THR A 462 -0.01 -11.33 -10.16
C THR A 462 -0.88 -10.07 -10.15
N ASN A 463 -0.53 -9.10 -9.31
CA ASN A 463 -1.24 -7.82 -9.20
C ASN A 463 -1.15 -7.00 -10.49
N ALA A 464 0.02 -6.97 -11.15
CA ALA A 464 0.21 -6.30 -12.43
C ALA A 464 -0.67 -6.91 -13.53
N SER A 465 -0.79 -8.23 -13.57
CA SER A 465 -1.66 -8.94 -14.53
C SER A 465 -3.13 -8.60 -14.29
N ALA A 466 -3.59 -8.63 -13.03
CA ALA A 466 -4.96 -8.26 -12.68
C ALA A 466 -5.28 -6.78 -12.99
N ALA A 467 -4.30 -5.89 -12.79
CA ALA A 467 -4.42 -4.48 -13.15
C ALA A 467 -4.53 -4.29 -14.67
N ALA A 468 -3.76 -5.04 -15.47
CA ALA A 468 -3.83 -5.00 -16.93
C ALA A 468 -5.21 -5.46 -17.45
N ASP A 469 -5.78 -6.52 -16.88
CA ASP A 469 -7.12 -7.01 -17.22
C ASP A 469 -8.22 -6.01 -16.83
N SER A 470 -8.07 -5.38 -15.67
CA SER A 470 -8.98 -4.31 -15.21
C SER A 470 -8.91 -3.09 -16.12
N ALA A 471 -7.70 -2.67 -16.52
CA ALA A 471 -7.50 -1.57 -17.45
C ALA A 471 -8.10 -1.85 -18.83
N LYS A 472 -7.97 -3.09 -19.33
CA LYS A 472 -8.63 -3.54 -20.56
C LYS A 472 -10.16 -3.43 -20.44
N THR A 473 -10.72 -3.95 -19.36
CA THR A 473 -12.17 -3.90 -19.08
C THR A 473 -12.67 -2.45 -19.02
N ALA A 474 -11.94 -1.56 -18.35
CA ALA A 474 -12.27 -0.14 -18.27
C ALA A 474 -12.22 0.55 -19.65
N LYS A 475 -11.24 0.23 -20.49
CA LYS A 475 -11.13 0.75 -21.86
C LYS A 475 -12.29 0.30 -22.74
N ASP A 476 -12.70 -0.95 -22.64
CA ASP A 476 -13.85 -1.50 -23.38
C ASP A 476 -15.16 -0.86 -22.91
N ALA A 477 -15.32 -0.65 -21.60
CA ALA A 477 -16.45 0.08 -21.03
C ALA A 477 -16.49 1.54 -21.50
N ARG A 478 -15.34 2.23 -21.53
CA ARG A 478 -15.23 3.62 -22.04
C ARG A 478 -15.64 3.70 -23.50
N THR A 479 -15.11 2.80 -24.34
CA THR A 479 -15.46 2.72 -25.76
C THR A 479 -16.98 2.51 -25.95
N THR A 480 -17.58 1.65 -25.12
CA THR A 480 -19.04 1.42 -25.13
C THR A 480 -19.82 2.68 -24.70
N ALA A 481 -19.33 3.41 -23.70
CA ALA A 481 -19.94 4.65 -23.23
C ALA A 481 -19.87 5.76 -24.30
N GLU A 482 -18.72 5.92 -24.96
CA GLU A 482 -18.52 6.85 -26.08
C GLU A 482 -19.51 6.54 -27.23
N GLN A 483 -19.63 5.27 -27.64
CA GLN A 483 -20.60 4.87 -28.66
C GLN A 483 -22.05 5.17 -28.27
N LYS A 484 -22.42 4.99 -26.99
CA LYS A 484 -23.76 5.32 -26.49
C LYS A 484 -24.00 6.82 -26.50
N ARG A 485 -23.00 7.63 -26.12
CA ARG A 485 -23.05 9.10 -26.16
C ARG A 485 -23.28 9.58 -27.59
N ASP A 486 -22.51 9.09 -28.56
CA ASP A 486 -22.61 9.55 -29.95
C ASP A 486 -23.97 9.18 -30.57
N LYS A 487 -24.52 8.00 -30.23
CA LYS A 487 -25.89 7.61 -30.58
C LYS A 487 -26.94 8.55 -29.95
N ALA A 488 -26.76 8.92 -28.68
CA ALA A 488 -27.66 9.84 -28.00
C ALA A 488 -27.63 11.24 -28.62
N GLU A 489 -26.45 11.73 -29.00
CA GLU A 489 -26.28 13.01 -29.70
C GLU A 489 -26.98 13.00 -31.06
N THR A 490 -26.81 11.93 -31.84
CA THR A 490 -27.51 11.74 -33.13
C THR A 490 -29.03 11.72 -32.96
N ALA A 491 -29.52 11.03 -31.92
CA ALA A 491 -30.95 10.98 -31.60
C ALA A 491 -31.49 12.36 -31.18
N ALA A 492 -30.72 13.12 -30.39
CA ALA A 492 -31.06 14.47 -29.98
C ALA A 492 -31.12 15.43 -31.17
N ALA A 493 -30.15 15.37 -32.09
CA ALA A 493 -30.15 16.15 -33.33
C ALA A 493 -31.36 15.81 -34.21
N THR A 494 -31.70 14.51 -34.32
CA THR A 494 -32.90 14.05 -35.04
C THR A 494 -34.18 14.60 -34.41
N ALA A 495 -34.31 14.53 -33.08
CA ALA A 495 -35.45 15.06 -32.35
C ALA A 495 -35.59 16.59 -32.53
N ALA A 496 -34.48 17.33 -32.50
CA ALA A 496 -34.46 18.77 -32.75
C ALA A 496 -34.94 19.10 -34.17
N SER A 497 -34.48 18.36 -35.18
CA SER A 497 -34.92 18.52 -36.57
C SER A 497 -36.43 18.25 -36.73
N GLN A 498 -36.92 17.17 -36.13
CA GLN A 498 -38.36 16.85 -36.17
C GLN A 498 -39.21 17.89 -35.45
N ARG A 499 -38.72 18.43 -34.32
CA ARG A 499 -39.39 19.53 -33.61
C ARG A 499 -39.46 20.79 -34.46
N ALA A 500 -38.39 21.14 -35.18
CA ALA A 500 -38.39 22.28 -36.09
C ALA A 500 -39.42 22.10 -37.23
N LYS A 501 -39.48 20.91 -37.83
CA LYS A 501 -40.52 20.57 -38.84
C LYS A 501 -41.93 20.72 -38.28
N ALA A 502 -42.18 20.19 -37.08
CA ALA A 502 -43.48 20.30 -36.42
C ALA A 502 -43.86 21.76 -36.10
N GLN A 503 -42.89 22.62 -35.74
CA GLN A 503 -43.11 24.04 -35.51
C GLN A 503 -43.48 24.78 -36.81
N THR A 504 -42.78 24.49 -37.92
CA THR A 504 -43.12 25.02 -39.24
C THR A 504 -44.53 24.59 -39.66
N GLU A 505 -44.87 23.32 -39.49
CA GLU A 505 -46.20 22.82 -39.86
C GLU A 505 -47.31 23.44 -39.00
N LYS A 506 -47.05 23.67 -37.71
CA LYS A 506 -47.96 24.43 -36.84
C LYS A 506 -48.17 25.86 -37.34
N ALA A 507 -47.12 26.53 -37.83
CA ALA A 507 -47.24 27.88 -38.40
C ALA A 507 -48.04 27.87 -39.71
N ASN A 508 -47.79 26.90 -40.59
CA ASN A 508 -48.56 26.70 -41.83
C ASN A 508 -50.04 26.45 -41.54
N ALA A 509 -50.36 25.58 -40.57
CA ALA A 509 -51.73 25.31 -40.15
C ALA A 509 -52.42 26.57 -39.62
N ALA A 510 -51.72 27.41 -38.85
CA ALA A 510 -52.24 28.70 -38.37
C ALA A 510 -52.54 29.67 -39.53
N ALA A 511 -51.64 29.78 -40.51
CA ALA A 511 -51.83 30.62 -41.70
C ALA A 511 -53.01 30.15 -42.57
N SER A 512 -53.12 28.83 -42.79
CA SER A 512 -54.25 28.22 -43.51
C SER A 512 -55.57 28.48 -42.78
N ARG A 513 -55.58 28.38 -41.45
CA ARG A 513 -56.77 28.70 -40.64
C ARG A 513 -57.17 30.17 -40.78
N ALA A 514 -56.21 31.11 -40.79
CA ALA A 514 -56.47 32.53 -40.99
C ALA A 514 -57.04 32.80 -42.40
N THR A 515 -56.46 32.18 -43.43
CA THR A 515 -56.96 32.27 -44.81
C THR A 515 -58.39 31.75 -44.92
N ALA A 516 -58.67 30.57 -44.34
CA ALA A 516 -60.00 30.00 -44.33
C ALA A 516 -61.02 30.88 -43.57
N ALA A 517 -60.61 31.57 -42.50
CA ALA A 517 -61.47 32.53 -41.81
C ALA A 517 -61.81 33.74 -42.70
N THR A 518 -60.82 34.29 -43.41
CA THR A 518 -61.02 35.38 -44.38
C THR A 518 -61.96 34.98 -45.52
N GLU A 519 -61.77 33.79 -46.10
CA GLU A 519 -62.64 33.31 -47.19
C GLU A 519 -64.08 33.06 -46.70
N ARG A 520 -64.26 32.56 -45.47
CA ARG A 520 -65.60 32.45 -44.86
C ARG A 520 -66.27 33.82 -44.69
N ALA A 521 -65.53 34.85 -44.27
CA ALA A 521 -66.07 36.21 -44.15
C ALA A 521 -66.49 36.77 -45.52
N LYS A 522 -65.66 36.60 -46.55
CA LYS A 522 -66.00 37.00 -47.93
C LYS A 522 -67.24 36.27 -48.45
N ALA A 523 -67.36 34.97 -48.17
CA ALA A 523 -68.52 34.18 -48.56
C ALA A 523 -69.81 34.70 -47.89
N GLN A 524 -69.75 35.02 -46.60
CA GLN A 524 -70.88 35.63 -45.86
C GLN A 524 -71.29 36.99 -46.45
N GLU A 525 -70.33 37.85 -46.78
CA GLU A 525 -70.63 39.13 -47.45
C GLU A 525 -71.23 38.94 -48.85
N ALA A 526 -70.71 37.97 -49.61
CA ALA A 526 -71.23 37.65 -50.94
C ALA A 526 -72.68 37.13 -50.86
N GLU A 527 -72.99 36.30 -49.87
CA GLU A 527 -74.34 35.82 -49.59
C GLU A 527 -75.29 36.97 -49.26
N GLN A 528 -74.88 37.88 -48.36
CA GLN A 528 -75.67 39.09 -48.05
C GLN A 528 -75.91 39.99 -49.27
N ARG A 529 -74.88 40.18 -50.11
CA ARG A 529 -75.03 40.92 -51.38
C ARG A 529 -75.98 40.21 -52.34
N ALA A 530 -75.89 38.89 -52.46
CA ALA A 530 -76.78 38.09 -53.31
C ALA A 530 -78.24 38.20 -52.84
N THR A 531 -78.50 38.10 -51.54
CA THR A 531 -79.84 38.32 -50.96
C THR A 531 -80.35 39.73 -51.27
N THR A 532 -79.51 40.76 -51.11
CA THR A 532 -79.87 42.15 -51.41
C THR A 532 -80.21 42.36 -52.89
N GLN A 533 -79.40 41.78 -53.78
CA GLN A 533 -79.64 41.84 -55.23
C GLN A 533 -80.91 41.10 -55.61
N GLN A 534 -81.19 39.95 -55.01
CA GLN A 534 -82.43 39.21 -55.22
C GLN A 534 -83.65 40.07 -54.83
N THR A 535 -83.64 40.71 -53.65
CA THR A 535 -84.72 41.61 -53.22
C THR A 535 -84.90 42.79 -54.18
N THR A 536 -83.79 43.37 -54.65
CA THR A 536 -83.80 44.48 -55.61
C THR A 536 -84.40 44.03 -56.96
N ALA A 537 -83.99 42.87 -57.47
CA ALA A 537 -84.51 42.29 -58.70
C ALA A 537 -86.02 41.99 -58.60
N SER A 538 -86.49 41.38 -57.50
CA SER A 538 -87.92 41.13 -57.27
C SER A 538 -88.74 42.42 -57.23
N SER A 539 -88.19 43.48 -56.65
CA SER A 539 -88.84 44.80 -56.60
C SER A 539 -88.90 45.44 -57.99
N ALA A 540 -87.82 45.33 -58.78
CA ALA A 540 -87.79 45.81 -60.16
C ALA A 540 -88.77 45.05 -61.07
N ASP A 541 -88.90 43.74 -60.90
CA ASP A 541 -89.85 42.90 -61.65
C ASP A 541 -91.31 43.30 -61.34
N THR A 542 -91.62 43.54 -60.06
CA THR A 542 -92.93 44.04 -59.61
C THR A 542 -93.25 45.42 -60.23
N ALA A 543 -92.28 46.32 -60.27
CA ALA A 543 -92.43 47.63 -60.90
C ALA A 543 -92.62 47.53 -62.42
N ALA A 544 -91.92 46.60 -63.09
CA ALA A 544 -92.06 46.34 -64.51
C ALA A 544 -93.45 45.79 -64.88
N GLU A 545 -93.99 44.83 -64.12
CA GLU A 545 -95.35 44.31 -64.34
C GLU A 545 -96.42 45.40 -64.08
N THR A 546 -96.19 46.28 -63.11
CA THR A 546 -97.06 47.45 -62.88
C THR A 546 -97.05 48.38 -64.10
N ALA A 547 -95.86 48.74 -64.61
CA ALA A 547 -95.71 49.61 -65.78
C ALA A 547 -96.33 49.01 -67.05
N LYS A 548 -96.21 47.69 -67.24
CA LYS A 548 -96.83 46.95 -68.35
C LYS A 548 -98.37 46.98 -68.26
N THR A 549 -98.92 46.84 -67.07
CA THR A 549 -100.37 46.97 -66.81
C THR A 549 -100.86 48.37 -67.18
N ASP A 550 -100.15 49.41 -66.73
CA ASP A 550 -100.43 50.81 -67.05
C ASP A 550 -100.37 51.10 -68.56
N ALA A 551 -99.32 50.61 -69.24
CA ALA A 551 -99.17 50.76 -70.68
C ALA A 551 -100.33 50.09 -71.45
N THR A 552 -100.76 48.91 -70.99
CA THR A 552 -101.90 48.18 -71.57
C THR A 552 -103.20 48.96 -71.41
N ALA A 553 -103.44 49.54 -70.23
CA ALA A 553 -104.60 50.39 -69.98
C ALA A 553 -104.61 51.65 -70.87
N LYS A 554 -103.47 52.35 -70.97
CA LYS A 554 -103.32 53.52 -71.87
C LYS A 554 -103.54 53.17 -73.33
N ARG A 555 -103.04 52.03 -73.80
CA ARG A 555 -103.27 51.54 -75.17
C ARG A 555 -104.76 51.32 -75.45
N LYS A 556 -105.50 50.74 -74.50
CA LYS A 556 -106.95 50.52 -74.64
C LYS A 556 -107.69 51.85 -74.83
N VAL A 557 -107.38 52.86 -74.00
CA VAL A 557 -107.95 54.21 -74.11
C VAL A 557 -107.62 54.85 -75.46
N ALA A 558 -106.37 54.71 -75.94
CA ALA A 558 -105.97 55.24 -77.25
C ALA A 558 -106.75 54.59 -78.40
N THR A 559 -106.96 53.27 -78.37
CA THR A 559 -107.75 52.54 -79.39
C THR A 559 -109.21 52.99 -79.40
N GLU A 560 -109.82 53.21 -78.23
CA GLU A 560 -111.19 53.73 -78.13
C GLU A 560 -111.30 55.13 -78.75
N LYS A 561 -110.34 56.02 -78.48
CA LYS A 561 -110.29 57.35 -79.11
C LYS A 561 -110.08 57.28 -80.63
N ALA A 562 -109.24 56.37 -81.11
CA ALA A 562 -109.01 56.17 -82.53
C ALA A 562 -110.29 55.72 -83.27
N LYS A 563 -111.05 54.79 -82.68
CA LYS A 563 -112.37 54.39 -83.20
C LYS A 563 -113.35 55.57 -83.26
N ALA A 564 -113.44 56.38 -82.20
CA ALA A 564 -114.31 57.54 -82.19
C ALA A 564 -113.97 58.55 -83.30
N ALA A 565 -112.67 58.78 -83.56
CA ALA A 565 -112.20 59.65 -84.64
C ALA A 565 -112.52 59.09 -86.04
N GLN A 566 -112.42 57.77 -86.23
CA GLN A 566 -112.78 57.12 -87.49
C GLN A 566 -114.28 57.27 -87.79
N THR A 567 -115.16 57.01 -86.81
CA THR A 567 -116.60 57.19 -86.95
C THR A 567 -116.97 58.65 -87.30
N ALA A 568 -116.25 59.63 -86.75
CA ALA A 568 -116.45 61.03 -87.10
C ALA A 568 -116.05 61.34 -88.55
N ARG A 569 -114.96 60.75 -89.05
CA ARG A 569 -114.51 60.89 -90.46
C ARG A 569 -115.51 60.30 -91.45
N GLU A 570 -116.03 59.11 -91.18
CA GLU A 570 -117.00 58.45 -92.05
C GLU A 570 -118.29 59.27 -92.19
N LYS A 571 -118.78 59.86 -91.10
CA LYS A 571 -119.92 60.80 -91.13
C LYS A 571 -119.64 62.03 -92.00
N ALA A 572 -118.42 62.55 -92.00
CA ALA A 572 -118.04 63.69 -92.83
C ALA A 572 -117.99 63.35 -94.34
N VAL A 573 -117.54 62.14 -94.69
CA VAL A 573 -117.50 61.67 -96.09
C VAL A 573 -118.90 61.50 -96.67
N VAL A 574 -119.83 60.92 -95.90
CA VAL A 574 -121.24 60.77 -96.32
C VAL A 574 -121.89 62.13 -96.59
N ALA A 575 -121.62 63.13 -95.75
CA ALA A 575 -122.11 64.49 -95.95
C ALA A 575 -121.55 65.14 -97.24
N LEU A 576 -120.29 64.85 -97.59
CA LEU A 576 -119.64 65.37 -98.80
C LEU A 576 -120.22 64.76 -100.09
N GLN A 577 -120.45 63.44 -100.11
CA GLN A 577 -121.02 62.73 -101.27
C GLN A 577 -122.46 63.18 -101.57
N ALA A 578 -123.27 63.40 -100.52
CA ALA A 578 -124.62 63.95 -100.68
C ALA A 578 -124.62 65.32 -101.37
N LYS A 579 -123.62 66.17 -101.06
CA LYS A 579 -123.48 67.50 -101.67
C LYS A 579 -123.08 67.42 -103.16
N GLN A 580 -122.20 66.48 -103.53
CA GLN A 580 -121.72 66.31 -104.90
C GLN A 580 -122.77 65.68 -105.83
N ALA A 581 -123.62 64.79 -105.32
CA ALA A 581 -124.69 64.15 -106.11
C ALA A 581 -125.79 65.13 -106.56
N VAL A 582 -126.05 66.18 -105.78
CA VAL A 582 -127.00 67.26 -106.14
C VAL A 582 -126.44 68.13 -107.26
N ALA A 583 -125.14 68.42 -107.25
CA ALA A 583 -124.48 69.26 -108.25
C ALA A 583 -124.41 68.60 -109.64
N ALA A 584 -124.26 67.27 -109.70
CA ALA A 584 -124.09 66.54 -110.97
C ALA A 584 -125.39 66.40 -111.79
N ARG A 585 -126.57 66.44 -111.15
CA ARG A 585 -127.87 66.28 -111.84
C ARG A 585 -128.38 67.55 -112.54
N ALA A 586 -127.79 68.71 -112.27
CA ALA A 586 -128.23 69.99 -112.83
C ALA A 586 -127.55 70.34 -114.18
N ALA A 587 -126.70 69.46 -114.72
CA ALA A 587 -125.80 69.76 -115.86
C ALA A 587 -125.94 68.83 -117.08
N ALA A 588 -126.98 67.99 -117.15
CA ALA A 588 -127.31 67.11 -118.27
C ALA A 588 -128.80 67.21 -118.59
#